data_AF-A0A419SKB7-F1
#
_entry.id   AF-A0A419SKB7-F1
#
_cell.length_a   1.000
_cell.length_b   1.000
_cell.length_c   1.000
_cell.angle_alpha   90.00
_cell.angle_beta   90.00
_cell.angle_gamma   90.00
#
_symmetry.space_group_name_H-M   'P 1'
#
loop_
_entity.id
_entity.type
_entity.pdbx_description
1 polymer ?
#
loop_
_entity_poly.entity_id
_entity_poly.type
_entity_poly.pdbx_seq_one_letter_code
_entity_poly.pdbx_strand_id
1 'polypeptide(L)'
;MAILVICSILLFRLALVEGIYHPIFFYPIVILIIGAAVYRVIREEEFELRFYERWKKAREQGYWTNVIREGVKSFVKLGCLVGFGQFFGNGLSPRVIVSSISGLALVFIILFLGALSYGIGLISWHENNKRFDRIEDRISNSV
;
A
#
# COMPACT_ATOMS: atom_id res chain seq x y z
N MET A 1 8.04 5.01 14.69
CA MET A 1 8.68 6.28 14.28
C MET A 1 10.13 6.07 13.83
N ALA A 2 11.04 5.58 14.67
CA ALA A 2 12.46 5.38 14.30
C ALA A 2 12.65 4.53 13.02
N ILE A 3 11.92 3.42 12.88
CA ILE A 3 11.98 2.56 11.68
C ILE A 3 11.55 3.32 10.42
N LEU A 4 10.47 4.12 10.48
CA LEU A 4 10.01 4.92 9.34
C LEU A 4 11.07 5.95 8.93
N VAL A 5 11.68 6.63 9.90
CA VAL A 5 12.74 7.62 9.65
C VAL A 5 13.97 6.94 9.06
N ILE A 6 14.38 5.78 9.58
CA ILE A 6 15.52 5.00 9.05
C ILE A 6 15.24 4.52 7.62
N CYS A 7 14.04 4.00 7.35
CA CYS A 7 13.64 3.61 6.00
C CYS A 7 13.62 4.80 5.04
N SER A 8 13.15 5.96 5.49
CA SER A 8 13.17 7.20 4.69
C SER A 8 14.59 7.65 4.37
N ILE A 9 15.50 7.62 5.34
CA ILE A 9 16.92 7.97 5.15
C ILE A 9 17.59 6.98 4.18
N LEU A 10 17.32 5.68 4.32
CA LEU A 10 17.86 4.65 3.42
C LEU A 10 17.35 4.83 1.98
N LEU A 11 16.06 5.10 1.80
CA LEU A 11 15.49 5.40 0.48
C LEU A 11 16.12 6.64 -0.14
N PHE A 12 16.33 7.69 0.66
CA PHE A 12 16.98 8.92 0.20
C PHE A 12 18.45 8.70 -0.17
N ARG A 13 19.16 7.82 0.55
CA ARG A 13 20.54 7.47 0.25
C ARG A 13 20.65 6.64 -1.03
N LEU A 14 19.80 5.62 -1.18
CA LEU A 14 19.77 4.76 -2.37
C LEU A 14 19.51 5.61 -3.63
N ALA A 15 18.54 6.52 -3.51
CA ALA A 15 18.19 7.53 -4.51
C ALA A 15 19.38 8.40 -4.96
N LEU A 16 20.26 8.79 -4.03
CA LEU A 16 21.42 9.62 -4.32
C LEU A 16 22.58 8.83 -4.95
N VAL A 17 22.70 7.54 -4.66
CA VAL A 17 23.81 6.69 -5.13
C VAL A 17 23.56 6.10 -6.52
N GLU A 18 22.33 5.63 -6.80
CA GLU A 18 22.05 4.93 -8.06
C GLU A 18 21.64 5.84 -9.22
N GLY A 19 21.45 7.14 -8.98
CA GLY A 19 21.07 8.10 -10.02
C GLY A 19 19.63 7.92 -10.47
N ILE A 20 18.71 8.67 -9.90
CA ILE A 20 17.30 8.63 -10.29
C ILE A 20 17.09 9.38 -11.61
N TYR A 21 16.33 8.77 -12.53
CA TYR A 21 16.02 9.35 -13.85
C TYR A 21 15.20 10.65 -13.76
N HIS A 22 14.30 10.74 -12.77
CA HIS A 22 13.38 11.86 -12.61
C HIS A 22 13.42 12.47 -11.19
N PRO A 23 14.55 13.09 -10.78
CA PRO A 23 14.77 13.54 -9.42
C PRO A 23 13.81 14.67 -9.01
N ILE A 24 13.45 15.55 -9.96
CA ILE A 24 12.53 16.69 -9.74
C ILE A 24 11.16 16.22 -9.25
N PHE A 25 10.67 15.06 -9.71
CA PHE A 25 9.39 14.51 -9.27
C PHE A 25 9.57 13.57 -8.07
N PHE A 26 10.68 12.83 -8.01
CA PHE A 26 10.92 11.85 -6.96
C PHE A 26 10.99 12.50 -5.57
N TYR A 27 11.81 13.54 -5.39
CA TYR A 27 12.05 14.11 -4.06
C TYR A 27 10.79 14.75 -3.45
N PRO A 28 9.98 15.55 -4.17
CA PRO A 28 8.72 16.05 -3.63
C PRO A 28 7.74 14.94 -3.26
N ILE A 29 7.62 13.89 -4.08
CA ILE A 29 6.73 12.75 -3.76
C ILE A 29 7.17 12.06 -2.46
N VAL A 30 8.47 11.82 -2.29
CA VAL A 30 9.01 11.22 -1.06
C VAL A 30 8.73 12.10 0.15
N ILE A 31 8.96 13.41 0.05
CA ILE A 31 8.66 14.37 1.13
C ILE A 31 7.18 14.33 1.50
N LEU A 32 6.28 14.31 0.50
CA LEU A 32 4.83 14.20 0.73
C LEU A 32 4.43 12.88 1.41
N ILE A 33 5.04 11.76 1.01
CA ILE A 33 4.78 10.45 1.65
C ILE A 33 5.23 10.47 3.11
N ILE A 34 6.39 11.04 3.41
CA ILE A 34 6.90 11.18 4.78
C ILE A 34 5.96 12.08 5.60
N GLY A 35 5.58 13.24 5.07
CA GLY A 35 4.64 14.15 5.72
C GLY A 35 3.29 13.48 6.00
N ALA A 36 2.75 12.73 5.04
CA ALA A 36 1.52 11.96 5.22
C ALA A 36 1.65 10.86 6.27
N ALA A 37 2.80 10.18 6.35
CA ALA A 37 3.07 9.17 7.37
C ALA A 37 3.15 9.79 8.77
N VAL A 38 3.87 10.90 8.93
CA VAL A 38 3.96 11.63 10.21
C VAL A 38 2.58 12.13 10.64
N TYR A 39 1.83 12.75 9.72
CA TYR A 39 0.47 13.20 9.98
C TYR A 39 -0.45 12.07 10.44
N ARG A 40 -0.34 10.89 9.82
CA ARG A 40 -1.10 9.71 10.22
C ARG A 40 -0.75 9.22 11.63
N VAL A 41 0.53 9.28 12.01
CA VAL A 41 0.98 8.88 13.35
C VAL A 41 0.47 9.86 14.41
N ILE A 42 0.54 11.17 14.16
CA ILE A 42 0.07 12.19 15.12
C ILE A 42 -1.43 12.05 15.38
N ARG A 43 -2.21 11.65 14.38
CA ARG A 43 -3.67 11.53 14.46
C ARG A 43 -4.15 10.09 14.54
N GLU A 44 -3.35 9.20 15.12
CA GLU A 44 -3.63 7.76 15.11
C GLU A 44 -5.04 7.44 15.63
N GLU A 45 -5.46 8.03 16.76
CA GLU A 45 -6.79 7.84 17.35
C GLU A 45 -7.93 8.22 16.39
N GLU A 46 -7.83 9.38 15.71
CA GLU A 46 -8.82 9.79 14.70
C GLU A 46 -8.86 8.82 13.50
N PHE A 47 -7.71 8.22 13.15
CA PHE A 47 -7.65 7.19 12.10
C PHE A 47 -8.21 5.84 12.57
N GLU A 48 -8.04 5.48 13.85
CA GLU A 48 -8.62 4.28 14.46
C GLU A 48 -10.16 4.36 14.47
N LEU A 49 -10.72 5.48 14.92
CA LEU A 49 -12.17 5.70 14.94
C LEU A 49 -12.75 5.69 13.52
N ARG A 50 -12.14 6.42 12.58
CA ARG A 50 -12.56 6.38 11.16
C ARG A 50 -12.39 5.00 10.55
N PHE A 51 -11.41 4.21 10.99
CA PHE A 51 -11.29 2.83 10.57
C PHE A 51 -12.44 2.00 11.13
N TYR A 52 -12.75 2.10 12.42
CA TYR A 52 -13.83 1.38 13.09
C TYR A 52 -15.18 1.61 12.41
N GLU A 53 -15.57 2.87 12.20
CA GLU A 53 -16.85 3.21 11.56
C GLU A 53 -16.96 2.66 10.13
N ARG A 54 -15.88 2.77 9.35
CA ARG A 54 -15.84 2.25 7.97
C ARG A 54 -15.85 0.73 7.95
N TRP A 55 -15.11 0.09 8.85
CA TRP A 55 -15.01 -1.36 8.91
C TRP A 55 -16.29 -1.99 9.43
N LYS A 56 -17.00 -1.33 10.35
CA LYS A 56 -18.35 -1.73 10.80
C LYS A 56 -19.29 -1.89 9.62
N LYS A 57 -19.37 -0.86 8.76
CA LYS A 57 -20.16 -0.90 7.51
C LYS A 57 -19.63 -1.94 6.51
N ALA A 58 -18.32 -2.13 6.43
CA ALA A 58 -17.72 -3.10 5.53
C ALA A 58 -18.09 -4.54 5.93
N ARG A 59 -18.13 -4.87 7.23
CA ARG A 59 -18.49 -6.22 7.71
C ARG A 59 -19.88 -6.68 7.26
N GLU A 60 -20.83 -5.76 7.16
CA GLU A 60 -22.19 -6.04 6.66
C GLU A 60 -22.21 -6.47 5.18
N GLN A 61 -21.18 -6.13 4.39
CA GLN A 61 -21.10 -6.47 2.96
C GLN A 61 -20.66 -7.92 2.68
N GLY A 62 -20.35 -8.68 3.74
CA GLY A 62 -19.96 -10.08 3.66
C GLY A 62 -18.47 -10.31 3.42
N TYR A 63 -18.04 -11.54 3.72
CA TYR A 63 -16.64 -11.98 3.66
C TYR A 63 -16.02 -11.79 2.28
N TRP A 64 -16.62 -12.40 1.25
CA TRP A 64 -16.05 -12.44 -0.11
C TRP A 64 -15.94 -11.06 -0.75
N THR A 65 -16.92 -10.19 -0.54
CA THR A 65 -16.91 -8.81 -1.04
C THR A 65 -15.69 -8.06 -0.51
N ASN A 66 -15.38 -8.20 0.79
CA ASN A 66 -14.26 -7.51 1.40
C ASN A 66 -12.91 -8.12 1.02
N VAL A 67 -12.80 -9.44 0.94
CA VAL A 67 -11.59 -10.11 0.48
C VAL A 67 -11.24 -9.67 -0.94
N ILE A 68 -12.22 -9.67 -1.84
CA ILE A 68 -12.02 -9.22 -3.23
C ILE A 68 -11.65 -7.74 -3.26
N ARG A 69 -12.34 -6.89 -2.49
CA ARG A 69 -12.06 -5.45 -2.43
C ARG A 69 -10.66 -5.14 -1.93
N GLU A 70 -10.21 -5.79 -0.86
CA GLU A 70 -8.85 -5.65 -0.34
C GLU A 70 -7.81 -6.25 -1.28
N GLY A 71 -8.15 -7.34 -1.96
CA GLY A 71 -7.32 -7.92 -3.02
C GLY A 71 -7.12 -6.96 -4.18
N VAL A 72 -8.19 -6.38 -4.73
CA VAL A 72 -8.11 -5.38 -5.81
C VAL A 72 -7.31 -4.15 -5.38
N LYS A 73 -7.55 -3.62 -4.17
CA LYS A 73 -6.74 -2.51 -3.64
C LYS A 73 -5.25 -2.87 -3.57
N SER A 74 -4.93 -4.10 -3.17
CA SER A 74 -3.55 -4.58 -3.07
C SER A 74 -2.91 -4.76 -4.43
N PHE A 75 -3.67 -5.27 -5.41
CA PHE A 75 -3.23 -5.39 -6.80
C PHE A 75 -2.87 -4.02 -7.40
N VAL A 76 -3.73 -3.02 -7.21
CA VAL A 76 -3.47 -1.66 -7.67
C VAL A 76 -2.23 -1.08 -6.99
N LYS A 77 -2.08 -1.24 -5.67
CA LYS A 77 -0.89 -0.76 -4.94
C LYS A 77 0.40 -1.42 -5.44
N LEU A 78 0.39 -2.73 -5.66
CA LEU A 78 1.55 -3.46 -6.17
C LEU A 78 1.88 -3.02 -7.60
N GLY A 79 0.88 -2.89 -8.47
CA GLY A 79 1.06 -2.40 -9.83
C GLY A 79 1.64 -0.98 -9.86
N CYS A 80 1.12 -0.09 -9.01
CA CYS A 80 1.69 1.24 -8.83
C CYS A 80 3.12 1.18 -8.31
N LEU A 81 3.40 0.37 -7.28
CA LEU A 81 4.74 0.23 -6.70
C LEU A 81 5.77 -0.21 -7.74
N VAL A 82 5.46 -1.26 -8.50
CA VAL A 82 6.33 -1.76 -9.57
C VAL A 82 6.49 -0.72 -10.67
N GLY A 83 5.39 -0.09 -11.11
CA GLY A 83 5.41 0.95 -12.14
C GLY A 83 6.23 2.18 -11.73
N PHE A 84 6.07 2.65 -10.49
CA PHE A 84 6.87 3.74 -9.94
C PHE A 84 8.35 3.39 -9.84
N GLY A 85 8.67 2.17 -9.37
CA GLY A 85 10.04 1.69 -9.31
C GLY A 85 10.70 1.67 -10.70
N GLN A 86 10.01 1.17 -11.72
CA GLN A 86 10.53 1.13 -13.09
C GLN A 86 10.64 2.53 -13.72
N PHE A 87 9.68 3.40 -13.46
CA PHE A 87 9.69 4.77 -13.98
C PHE A 87 10.83 5.60 -13.38
N PHE A 88 11.03 5.56 -12.07
CA PHE A 88 12.06 6.35 -11.40
C PHE A 88 13.45 5.70 -11.44
N GLY A 89 13.52 4.37 -11.32
CA GLY A 89 14.77 3.63 -11.30
C GLY A 89 15.36 3.36 -12.67
N ASN A 90 14.51 3.06 -13.67
CA ASN A 90 14.95 2.67 -15.02
C ASN A 90 14.50 3.64 -16.13
N GLY A 91 13.75 4.70 -15.80
CA GLY A 91 13.21 5.64 -16.80
C GLY A 91 12.13 5.04 -17.71
N LEU A 92 11.59 3.86 -17.36
CA LEU A 92 10.65 3.13 -18.21
C LEU A 92 9.20 3.51 -17.89
N SER A 93 8.48 4.02 -18.89
CA SER A 93 7.05 4.25 -18.76
C SER A 93 6.26 2.93 -18.74
N PRO A 94 5.08 2.87 -18.09
CA PRO A 94 4.26 1.66 -18.05
C PRO A 94 3.95 1.08 -19.44
N ARG A 95 3.76 1.96 -20.43
CA ARG A 95 3.52 1.56 -21.82
C ARG A 95 4.71 0.81 -22.40
N VAL A 96 5.93 1.31 -22.18
CA VAL A 96 7.16 0.69 -22.68
C VAL A 96 7.35 -0.69 -22.06
N ILE A 97 7.17 -0.80 -20.73
CA ILE A 97 7.28 -2.07 -19.99
C ILE A 97 6.34 -3.12 -20.59
N VAL A 98 5.05 -2.78 -20.74
CA VAL A 98 4.05 -3.72 -21.28
C VAL A 98 4.37 -4.10 -22.73
N SER A 99 4.83 -3.15 -23.55
CA SER A 99 5.20 -3.45 -24.95
C SER A 99 6.49 -4.24 -25.10
N SER A 100 7.39 -4.19 -24.11
CA SER A 100 8.69 -4.89 -24.14
C SER A 100 8.64 -6.34 -23.67
N ILE A 101 7.57 -6.75 -22.99
CA ILE A 101 7.43 -8.09 -22.41
C ILE A 101 6.63 -8.98 -23.37
N SER A 102 7.03 -10.24 -23.51
CA SER A 102 6.28 -11.20 -24.31
C SER A 102 4.87 -11.40 -23.73
N GLY A 103 3.87 -11.63 -24.59
CA GLY A 103 2.48 -11.78 -24.15
C GLY A 103 2.32 -12.87 -23.08
N LEU A 104 3.05 -13.98 -23.21
CA LEU A 104 3.04 -15.07 -22.23
C LEU A 104 3.62 -14.63 -20.88
N ALA A 105 4.77 -13.94 -20.87
CA ALA A 105 5.36 -13.44 -19.63
C ALA A 105 4.46 -12.41 -18.94
N LEU A 106 3.79 -11.55 -19.70
CA LEU A 106 2.82 -10.59 -19.16
C LEU A 106 1.65 -11.30 -18.47
N VAL A 107 1.11 -12.37 -19.07
CA VAL A 107 0.06 -13.19 -18.45
C VAL A 107 0.54 -13.80 -17.14
N PHE A 108 1.75 -14.37 -17.11
CA PHE A 108 2.33 -14.91 -15.87
C PHE A 108 2.48 -13.85 -14.78
N ILE A 109 2.96 -12.64 -15.12
CA ILE A 109 3.09 -11.54 -14.16
C ILE A 109 1.72 -11.12 -13.61
N ILE A 110 0.71 -10.99 -14.46
CA ILE A 110 -0.65 -10.62 -14.04
C ILE A 110 -1.23 -11.69 -13.10
N LEU A 111 -1.09 -12.97 -13.46
CA LEU A 111 -1.57 -14.08 -12.62
C LEU A 111 -0.82 -14.14 -11.29
N PHE A 112 0.50 -13.96 -11.29
CA PHE A 112 1.32 -13.93 -10.09
C PHE A 112 0.93 -12.78 -9.16
N LEU A 113 0.81 -11.55 -9.69
CA LEU A 113 0.36 -10.39 -8.92
C LEU A 113 -1.08 -10.58 -8.43
N GLY A 114 -1.95 -11.18 -9.24
CA GLY A 114 -3.32 -11.52 -8.87
C GLY A 114 -3.37 -12.48 -7.67
N ALA A 115 -2.58 -13.56 -7.71
CA ALA A 115 -2.48 -14.55 -6.64
C ALA A 115 -1.95 -13.92 -5.34
N LEU A 116 -0.88 -13.13 -5.41
CA LEU A 116 -0.36 -12.40 -4.25
C LEU A 116 -1.40 -11.43 -3.67
N SER A 117 -2.08 -10.69 -4.54
CA SER A 117 -3.08 -9.70 -4.13
C SER A 117 -4.27 -10.36 -3.46
N TYR A 118 -4.73 -11.50 -3.97
CA TYR A 118 -5.77 -12.30 -3.34
C TYR A 118 -5.35 -12.81 -1.96
N GLY A 119 -4.12 -13.33 -1.82
CA GLY A 119 -3.55 -13.72 -0.53
C GLY A 119 -3.51 -12.57 0.47
N ILE A 120 -3.10 -11.38 0.04
CA ILE A 120 -3.13 -10.16 0.86
C ILE A 120 -4.57 -9.80 1.24
N GLY A 121 -5.55 -9.98 0.35
CA GLY A 121 -6.97 -9.76 0.65
C GLY A 121 -7.47 -10.65 1.79
N LEU A 122 -7.10 -11.93 1.81
CA LEU A 122 -7.42 -12.86 2.88
C LEU A 122 -6.78 -12.45 4.22
N ILE A 123 -5.47 -12.16 4.20
CA ILE A 123 -4.72 -11.74 5.40
C ILE A 123 -5.29 -10.43 5.94
N SER A 124 -5.51 -9.44 5.07
CA SER A 124 -6.05 -8.13 5.42
C SER A 124 -7.42 -8.25 6.07
N TRP A 125 -8.31 -9.13 5.56
CA TRP A 125 -9.60 -9.37 6.20
C TRP A 125 -9.44 -9.87 7.64
N HIS A 126 -8.57 -10.86 7.87
CA HIS A 126 -8.35 -11.42 9.20
C HIS A 126 -7.72 -10.39 10.15
N GLU A 127 -6.69 -9.66 9.70
CA GLU A 127 -6.03 -8.62 10.49
C GLU A 127 -6.97 -7.45 10.83
N ASN A 128 -7.81 -7.03 9.88
CA ASN A 128 -8.75 -5.95 10.10
C ASN A 128 -9.86 -6.33 11.08
N ASN A 129 -10.33 -7.59 11.07
CA ASN A 129 -11.26 -8.08 12.10
C ASN A 129 -10.61 -8.08 13.47
N LYS A 130 -9.38 -8.63 13.59
CA LYS A 130 -8.63 -8.58 14.85
C LYS A 130 -8.42 -7.15 15.34
N ARG A 131 -8.16 -6.20 14.43
CA ARG A 131 -8.03 -4.78 14.77
C ARG A 131 -9.36 -4.18 15.22
N PHE A 132 -10.46 -4.51 14.56
CA PHE A 132 -11.79 -4.04 14.91
C PHE A 132 -12.19 -4.47 16.32
N ASP A 133 -12.04 -5.76 16.64
CA ASP A 133 -12.42 -6.30 17.94
C ASP A 133 -11.61 -5.62 19.07
N ARG A 134 -10.30 -5.37 18.87
CA ARG A 134 -9.49 -4.60 19.82
C ARG A 134 -9.97 -3.16 20.05
N ILE A 135 -10.48 -2.50 19.02
CA ILE A 135 -10.99 -1.12 19.15
C ILE A 135 -12.34 -1.14 19.86
N GLU A 136 -13.20 -2.12 19.54
CA GLU A 136 -14.50 -2.32 20.20
C GLU A 136 -14.35 -2.56 21.70
N ASP A 137 -13.42 -3.44 22.10
CA ASP A 137 -13.11 -3.70 23.51
C ASP A 137 -12.64 -2.44 24.24
N ARG A 138 -11.81 -1.60 23.61
CA ARG A 138 -11.34 -0.34 24.21
C ARG A 138 -12.48 0.66 24.42
N ILE A 139 -13.37 0.79 23.44
CA ILE A 139 -14.52 1.68 23.53
C ILE A 139 -15.46 1.20 24.65
N SER A 140 -15.76 -0.11 24.71
CA SER A 140 -16.64 -0.67 25.74
C SER A 140 -16.11 -0.51 27.17
N ASN A 141 -14.79 -0.50 27.37
CA ASN A 141 -14.18 -0.30 28.71
C ASN A 141 -14.02 1.17 29.10
N SER A 142 -14.29 2.11 28.18
CA SER A 142 -14.18 3.56 28.42
C SER A 142 -15.50 4.23 28.82
N VAL A 143 -16.60 3.48 28.78
CA VAL A 143 -17.98 3.87 29.15
C VAL A 143 -18.31 3.31 30.53
#